data_AF-A0A2M7AV52-F1
#
_entry.id   AF-A0A2M7AV52-F1
#
_cell.length_a   1.000
_cell.length_b   1.000
_cell.length_c   1.000
_cell.angle_alpha   90.00
_cell.angle_beta   90.00
_cell.angle_gamma   90.00
#
_symmetry.space_group_name_H-M   'P 1'
#
loop_
_entity.id
_entity.type
_entity.pdbx_description
1 polymer ?
#
loop_
_entity_poly.entity_id
_entity_poly.type
_entity_poly.pdbx_seq_one_letter_code
_entity_poly.pdbx_strand_id
1 'polypeptide(L)'
;MSIIFLRTLFLLLVLAIANVAYKGRAFDKTSWGRIISLSLIFVISSLVLLGSNYKKLLITVNYITTGLFIIITLIWFTFPKIIRHYGKYPSLYLKDKKNNDRFMVRFELPSMTVKYFEVLFQQATFLFLLFVVLSGSQKITIIFLFTLIIIIIHLGNLFFMNKKWALFYTALSIPMAIIFGYMILGGFVFITDSIHLLFYLIFNATYWFNYNQKS
;
A
#
# COMPACT_ATOMS: atom_id res chain seq x y z
N MET A 1 27.19 17.53 -5.87
CA MET A 1 25.80 17.06 -5.70
C MET A 1 25.79 16.00 -4.59
N SER A 2 24.97 16.16 -3.54
CA SER A 2 25.04 15.26 -2.37
C SER A 2 24.53 13.85 -2.70
N ILE A 3 25.11 12.82 -2.08
CA ILE A 3 24.70 11.41 -2.27
C ILE A 3 23.22 11.21 -1.92
N ILE A 4 22.72 11.92 -0.91
CA ILE A 4 21.31 11.92 -0.52
C ILE A 4 20.44 12.43 -1.67
N PHE A 5 20.82 13.53 -2.32
CA PHE A 5 20.06 14.09 -3.43
C PHE A 5 19.92 13.11 -4.60
N LEU A 6 21.01 12.42 -4.97
CA LEU A 6 20.99 11.40 -6.03
C LEU A 6 20.07 10.22 -5.67
N ARG A 7 20.12 9.73 -4.43
CA ARG A 7 19.25 8.63 -3.96
C ARG A 7 17.78 9.03 -3.93
N THR A 8 17.48 10.25 -3.53
CA THR A 8 16.12 10.81 -3.56
C THR A 8 15.62 10.93 -4.99
N LEU A 9 16.45 11.45 -5.92
CA LEU A 9 16.06 11.56 -7.33
C LEU A 9 15.78 10.18 -7.95
N PHE A 10 16.62 9.18 -7.65
CA PHE A 10 16.40 7.80 -8.08
C PHE A 10 15.09 7.23 -7.53
N LEU A 11 14.80 7.43 -6.24
CA LEU A 11 13.54 7.01 -5.63
C LEU A 11 12.34 7.66 -6.32
N LEU A 12 12.40 8.98 -6.55
CA LEU A 12 11.34 9.73 -7.22
C LEU A 12 11.11 9.26 -8.66
N LEU A 13 12.18 8.92 -9.39
CA LEU A 13 12.09 8.37 -10.73
C LEU A 13 11.33 7.03 -10.75
N VAL A 14 11.68 6.09 -9.87
CA VAL A 14 11.00 4.80 -9.77
C VAL A 14 9.53 4.98 -9.37
N LEU A 15 9.26 5.87 -8.41
CA LEU A 15 7.90 6.22 -8.01
C LEU A 15 7.10 6.85 -9.16
N ALA A 16 7.72 7.70 -9.98
CA ALA A 16 7.07 8.31 -11.13
C ALA A 16 6.68 7.26 -12.18
N ILE A 17 7.58 6.32 -12.50
CA ILE A 17 7.29 5.21 -13.43
C ILE A 17 6.10 4.39 -12.96
N ALA A 18 6.11 3.95 -11.69
CA ALA A 18 5.02 3.16 -11.12
C ALA A 18 3.70 3.97 -11.05
N ASN A 19 3.76 5.25 -10.68
CA ASN A 19 2.57 6.10 -10.60
C ASN A 19 1.99 6.45 -11.97
N VAL A 20 2.81 6.73 -12.99
CA VAL A 20 2.32 7.03 -14.36
C VAL A 20 1.64 5.82 -14.98
N ALA A 21 2.15 4.62 -14.71
CA ALA A 21 1.51 3.38 -15.15
C ALA A 21 0.12 3.17 -14.50
N TYR A 22 -0.04 3.60 -13.24
CA TYR A 22 -1.17 3.27 -12.38
C TYR A 22 -2.23 4.38 -12.21
N LYS A 23 -1.84 5.63 -11.93
CA LYS A 23 -2.74 6.75 -11.64
C LYS A 23 -3.39 7.31 -12.91
N GLY A 24 -4.70 7.54 -12.85
CA GLY A 24 -5.48 8.15 -13.94
C GLY A 24 -6.11 7.17 -14.92
N ARG A 25 -5.88 5.85 -14.77
CA ARG A 25 -6.50 4.84 -15.62
C ARG A 25 -7.60 4.09 -14.85
N ALA A 26 -8.85 4.20 -15.29
CA ALA A 26 -10.00 3.54 -14.64
C ALA A 26 -9.81 2.00 -14.58
N PHE A 27 -10.14 1.40 -13.44
CA PHE A 27 -10.10 -0.06 -13.20
C PHE A 27 -11.36 -0.77 -13.67
N ASP A 28 -12.38 0.00 -14.01
CA ASP A 28 -13.68 -0.45 -14.48
C ASP A 28 -13.48 -1.29 -15.76
N LYS A 29 -13.82 -2.59 -15.68
CA LYS A 29 -13.70 -3.57 -16.79
C LYS A 29 -12.27 -3.82 -17.29
N THR A 30 -11.30 -3.88 -16.40
CA THR A 30 -9.92 -4.21 -16.78
C THR A 30 -9.75 -5.70 -17.12
N SER A 31 -9.15 -5.99 -18.27
CA SER A 31 -8.75 -7.34 -18.66
C SER A 31 -7.64 -7.86 -17.75
N TRP A 32 -7.60 -9.18 -17.53
CA TRP A 32 -6.53 -9.85 -16.77
C TRP A 32 -5.13 -9.52 -17.30
N GLY A 33 -4.96 -9.37 -18.62
CA GLY A 33 -3.68 -8.93 -19.20
C GLY A 33 -3.22 -7.56 -18.69
N ARG A 34 -4.15 -6.60 -18.55
CA ARG A 34 -3.81 -5.28 -18.00
C ARG A 34 -3.52 -5.34 -16.50
N ILE A 35 -4.27 -6.14 -15.74
CA ILE A 35 -4.02 -6.36 -14.30
C ILE A 35 -2.62 -6.92 -14.08
N ILE A 36 -2.27 -7.97 -14.81
CA ILE A 36 -0.94 -8.60 -14.73
C ILE A 36 0.14 -7.60 -15.12
N SER A 37 -0.03 -6.85 -16.21
CA SER A 37 0.94 -5.83 -16.64
C SER A 37 1.19 -4.78 -15.55
N LEU A 38 0.14 -4.25 -14.91
CA LEU A 38 0.27 -3.29 -13.82
C LEU A 38 0.94 -3.91 -12.59
N SER A 39 0.56 -5.13 -12.21
CA SER A 39 1.18 -5.87 -11.11
C SER A 39 2.67 -6.12 -11.37
N LEU A 40 3.05 -6.47 -12.59
CA LEU A 40 4.44 -6.66 -12.97
C LEU A 40 5.26 -5.38 -12.86
N ILE A 41 4.70 -4.22 -13.20
CA ILE A 41 5.39 -2.93 -13.03
C ILE A 41 5.73 -2.71 -11.55
N PHE A 42 4.79 -2.95 -10.63
CA PHE A 42 5.07 -2.86 -9.20
C PHE A 42 6.14 -3.85 -8.74
N VAL A 43 6.09 -5.10 -9.21
CA VAL A 43 7.11 -6.11 -8.89
C VAL A 43 8.49 -5.68 -9.39
N ILE A 44 8.61 -5.27 -10.64
CA ILE A 44 9.88 -4.83 -11.25
C ILE A 44 10.41 -3.60 -10.51
N SER A 45 9.56 -2.59 -10.23
CA SER A 45 9.96 -1.40 -9.48
C SER A 45 10.43 -1.75 -8.06
N SER A 46 9.76 -2.67 -7.36
CA SER A 46 10.22 -3.19 -6.06
C SER A 46 11.58 -3.86 -6.17
N LEU A 47 11.78 -4.73 -7.16
CA LEU A 47 13.05 -5.43 -7.37
C LEU A 47 14.19 -4.45 -7.68
N VAL A 48 13.94 -3.41 -8.47
CA VAL A 48 14.93 -2.35 -8.74
C VAL A 48 15.33 -1.63 -7.46
N LEU A 49 14.36 -1.23 -6.62
CA LEU A 49 14.65 -0.57 -5.35
C LEU A 49 15.43 -1.48 -4.40
N LEU A 50 14.94 -2.68 -4.15
CA LEU A 50 15.52 -3.61 -3.18
C LEU A 50 16.86 -4.18 -3.66
N GLY A 51 16.95 -4.56 -4.94
CA GLY A 51 18.15 -5.14 -5.55
C GLY A 51 19.32 -4.17 -5.59
N SER A 52 19.07 -2.87 -5.82
CA SER A 52 20.13 -1.86 -5.88
C SER A 52 20.93 -1.71 -4.58
N ASN A 53 20.37 -2.10 -3.43
CA ASN A 53 20.98 -1.91 -2.11
C ASN A 53 20.72 -3.08 -1.15
N TYR A 54 20.57 -4.30 -1.66
CA TYR A 54 20.13 -5.47 -0.87
C TYR A 54 21.00 -5.72 0.37
N LYS A 55 22.31 -5.43 0.30
CA LYS A 55 23.26 -5.61 1.41
C LYS A 55 22.99 -4.71 2.63
N LYS A 56 22.25 -3.62 2.46
CA LYS A 56 21.91 -2.68 3.55
C LYS A 56 20.55 -2.98 4.19
N LEU A 57 19.76 -3.86 3.59
CA LEU A 57 18.43 -4.20 4.07
C LEU A 57 18.56 -5.16 5.26
N LEU A 58 18.06 -4.75 6.41
CA LEU A 58 17.88 -5.64 7.55
C LEU A 58 16.49 -6.24 7.48
N ILE A 59 16.41 -7.54 7.19
CA ILE A 59 15.17 -8.30 7.14
C ILE A 59 15.35 -9.55 8.01
N THR A 60 14.62 -9.59 9.13
CA THR A 60 14.60 -10.75 10.00
C THR A 60 13.63 -11.78 9.44
N VAL A 61 14.18 -12.80 8.80
CA VAL A 61 13.39 -13.91 8.25
C VAL A 61 13.32 -15.02 9.30
N ASN A 62 12.12 -15.32 9.78
CA ASN A 62 11.88 -16.50 10.59
C ASN A 62 10.60 -17.22 10.11
N TYR A 63 10.45 -18.49 10.46
CA TYR A 63 9.35 -19.32 10.00
C TYR A 63 7.97 -18.78 10.44
N ILE A 64 7.90 -18.14 11.61
CA ILE A 64 6.65 -17.61 12.17
C ILE A 64 6.18 -16.38 11.36
N THR A 65 7.07 -15.40 11.15
CA THR A 65 6.74 -14.17 10.41
C THR A 65 6.48 -14.45 8.93
N THR A 66 7.21 -15.41 8.35
CA THR A 66 6.98 -15.88 6.99
C THR A 66 5.65 -16.61 6.89
N GLY A 67 5.35 -17.53 7.80
CA GLY A 67 4.08 -18.25 7.85
C GLY A 67 2.89 -17.32 8.02
N LEU A 68 2.98 -16.33 8.92
CA LEU A 68 1.96 -15.30 9.10
C LEU A 68 1.70 -14.50 7.82
N PHE A 69 2.77 -14.06 7.14
CA PHE A 69 2.66 -13.31 5.88
C PHE A 69 2.00 -14.14 4.77
N ILE A 70 2.33 -15.43 4.67
CA ILE A 70 1.70 -16.36 3.73
C ILE A 70 0.20 -16.50 4.03
N ILE A 71 -0.17 -16.72 5.30
CA ILE A 71 -1.58 -16.83 5.71
C ILE A 71 -2.35 -15.56 5.34
N ILE A 72 -1.80 -14.39 5.64
CA ILE A 72 -2.44 -13.10 5.32
C ILE A 72 -2.56 -12.89 3.81
N THR A 73 -1.55 -13.32 3.04
CA THR A 73 -1.62 -13.29 1.58
C THR A 73 -2.73 -14.19 1.05
N LEU A 74 -2.88 -15.40 1.59
CA LEU A 74 -3.98 -16.31 1.23
C LEU A 74 -5.34 -15.71 1.59
N ILE A 75 -5.46 -15.12 2.78
CA ILE A 75 -6.66 -14.39 3.22
C ILE A 75 -6.96 -13.27 2.22
N TRP A 76 -5.98 -12.46 1.82
CA TRP A 76 -6.17 -11.35 0.88
C TRP A 76 -6.84 -11.80 -0.42
N PHE A 77 -6.34 -12.85 -1.07
CA PHE A 77 -6.89 -13.33 -2.34
C PHE A 77 -8.19 -14.13 -2.21
N THR A 78 -8.50 -14.66 -1.04
CA THR A 78 -9.77 -15.34 -0.75
C THR A 78 -10.86 -14.38 -0.28
N PHE A 79 -10.48 -13.22 0.27
CA PHE A 79 -11.40 -12.24 0.84
C PHE A 79 -12.52 -11.77 -0.12
N PRO A 80 -12.28 -11.53 -1.44
CA PRO A 80 -13.36 -11.26 -2.40
C PRO A 80 -14.48 -12.31 -2.41
N LYS A 81 -14.14 -13.59 -2.21
CA LYS A 81 -15.13 -14.68 -2.19
C LYS A 81 -15.91 -14.67 -0.89
N ILE A 82 -15.22 -14.46 0.24
CA ILE A 82 -15.84 -14.37 1.58
C ILE A 82 -16.84 -13.23 1.62
N ILE A 83 -16.42 -12.03 1.19
CA ILE A 83 -17.30 -10.85 1.12
C ILE A 83 -18.51 -11.16 0.23
N ARG A 84 -18.32 -11.64 -1.01
CA ARG A 84 -19.44 -11.99 -1.91
C ARG A 84 -20.41 -13.02 -1.34
N HIS A 85 -19.93 -13.95 -0.52
CA HIS A 85 -20.77 -14.97 0.10
C HIS A 85 -21.56 -14.43 1.29
N TYR A 86 -20.91 -13.64 2.16
CA TYR A 86 -21.48 -13.23 3.45
C TYR A 86 -22.14 -11.87 3.48
N GLY A 87 -22.06 -11.08 2.43
CA GLY A 87 -22.98 -9.96 2.33
C GLY A 87 -23.60 -9.80 0.97
N LYS A 88 -24.50 -8.84 0.91
CA LYS A 88 -25.28 -8.59 -0.28
C LYS A 88 -24.36 -7.95 -1.31
N TYR A 89 -23.89 -8.73 -2.30
CA TYR A 89 -23.28 -8.19 -3.52
C TYR A 89 -24.33 -7.34 -4.20
N PRO A 90 -24.23 -6.01 -4.16
CA PRO A 90 -25.44 -5.29 -4.36
C PRO A 90 -25.46 -4.92 -5.84
N SER A 91 -26.18 -5.75 -6.60
CA SER A 91 -26.44 -5.61 -8.03
C SER A 91 -27.02 -4.23 -8.41
N LEU A 92 -27.57 -3.52 -7.42
CA LEU A 92 -28.05 -2.14 -7.48
C LEU A 92 -26.93 -1.07 -7.54
N TYR A 93 -25.69 -1.35 -7.14
CA TYR A 93 -24.63 -0.33 -6.95
C TYR A 93 -23.76 -0.13 -8.18
N LEU A 94 -23.65 -1.15 -9.03
CA LEU A 94 -23.08 -1.00 -10.37
C LEU A 94 -23.93 -0.06 -11.25
N LYS A 95 -25.20 0.17 -10.88
CA LYS A 95 -26.10 1.09 -11.59
C LYS A 95 -25.94 2.55 -11.15
N ASP A 96 -25.51 2.82 -9.92
CA ASP A 96 -25.40 4.18 -9.39
C ASP A 96 -23.99 4.76 -9.59
N LYS A 97 -23.67 5.07 -10.85
CA LYS A 97 -22.36 5.61 -11.29
C LYS A 97 -21.94 6.90 -10.56
N LYS A 98 -22.86 7.62 -9.90
CA LYS A 98 -22.56 8.86 -9.17
C LYS A 98 -21.90 8.62 -7.80
N ASN A 99 -22.12 7.43 -7.20
CA ASN A 99 -21.57 7.03 -5.91
C ASN A 99 -20.62 5.82 -6.05
N ASN A 100 -19.77 5.86 -7.07
CA ASN A 100 -18.70 4.88 -7.28
C ASN A 100 -17.60 5.11 -6.23
N ASP A 101 -17.93 4.99 -4.95
CA ASP A 101 -17.00 5.13 -3.86
C ASP A 101 -15.89 4.12 -4.10
N ARG A 102 -14.66 4.64 -4.26
CA ARG A 102 -13.45 3.87 -4.61
C ARG A 102 -13.19 2.68 -3.69
N PHE A 103 -13.91 2.57 -2.58
CA PHE A 103 -13.90 1.48 -1.61
C PHE A 103 -14.67 0.24 -2.07
N MET A 104 -15.69 0.39 -2.92
CA MET A 104 -16.53 -0.72 -3.39
C MET A 104 -15.91 -1.49 -4.57
N VAL A 105 -15.24 -0.78 -5.50
CA VAL A 105 -14.49 -1.39 -6.62
C VAL A 105 -13.28 -2.22 -6.14
N ARG A 106 -12.91 -2.10 -4.85
CA ARG A 106 -11.77 -2.80 -4.25
C ARG A 106 -12.04 -4.23 -3.82
N PHE A 107 -13.26 -4.77 -3.90
CA PHE A 107 -13.51 -6.20 -3.63
C PHE A 107 -13.66 -7.07 -4.88
N GLU A 108 -13.43 -6.50 -6.06
CA GLU A 108 -13.19 -7.30 -7.26
C GLU A 108 -11.77 -7.86 -7.22
N LEU A 109 -11.63 -9.16 -7.47
CA LEU A 109 -10.33 -9.86 -7.45
C LEU A 109 -9.27 -9.17 -8.35
N PRO A 110 -9.59 -8.72 -9.57
CA PRO A 110 -8.76 -7.78 -10.34
C PRO A 110 -8.14 -6.61 -9.56
N SER A 111 -8.98 -5.83 -8.90
CA SER A 111 -8.59 -4.62 -8.18
C SER A 111 -7.77 -4.95 -6.95
N MET A 112 -8.16 -6.00 -6.21
CA MET A 112 -7.39 -6.53 -5.08
C MET A 112 -6.00 -7.03 -5.49
N THR A 113 -5.88 -7.63 -6.67
CA THR A 113 -4.59 -8.11 -7.19
C THR A 113 -3.64 -6.95 -7.42
N VAL A 114 -4.08 -5.92 -8.16
CA VAL A 114 -3.23 -4.73 -8.39
C VAL A 114 -2.88 -4.06 -7.06
N LYS A 115 -3.86 -3.92 -6.15
CA LYS A 115 -3.65 -3.29 -4.85
C LYS A 115 -2.68 -4.05 -3.96
N TYR A 116 -2.69 -5.39 -3.98
CA TYR A 116 -1.72 -6.22 -3.26
C TYR A 116 -0.28 -5.83 -3.64
N PHE A 117 0.02 -5.83 -4.95
CA PHE A 117 1.35 -5.50 -5.43
C PHE A 117 1.71 -4.02 -5.23
N GLU A 118 0.73 -3.11 -5.31
CA GLU A 118 0.93 -1.70 -4.93
C GLU A 118 1.37 -1.57 -3.46
N VAL A 119 0.74 -2.32 -2.53
CA VAL A 119 1.11 -2.32 -1.11
C VAL A 119 2.53 -2.87 -0.91
N LEU A 120 2.88 -3.98 -1.57
CA LEU A 120 4.25 -4.51 -1.51
C LEU A 120 5.28 -3.52 -2.08
N PHE A 121 4.93 -2.79 -3.15
CA PHE A 121 5.77 -1.73 -3.70
C PHE A 121 5.95 -0.54 -2.76
N GLN A 122 4.90 -0.14 -2.04
CA GLN A 122 5.00 0.87 -0.99
C GLN A 122 5.97 0.42 0.11
N GLN A 123 5.94 -0.85 0.49
CA GLN A 123 6.86 -1.39 1.49
C GLN A 123 8.31 -1.41 1.00
N ALA A 124 8.54 -1.80 -0.26
CA ALA A 124 9.86 -1.69 -0.88
C ALA A 124 10.37 -0.23 -0.92
N THR A 125 9.47 0.73 -1.17
CA THR A 125 9.75 2.17 -1.13
C THR A 125 10.15 2.61 0.28
N PHE A 126 9.44 2.17 1.32
CA PHE A 126 9.75 2.50 2.71
C PHE A 126 11.11 1.95 3.13
N LEU A 127 11.40 0.70 2.77
CA LEU A 127 12.70 0.09 2.99
C LEU A 127 13.83 0.89 2.34
N PHE A 128 13.67 1.27 1.08
CA PHE A 128 14.67 2.07 0.37
C PHE A 128 14.83 3.45 1.01
N LEU A 129 13.73 4.12 1.37
CA LEU A 129 13.76 5.40 2.05
C LEU A 129 14.53 5.32 3.38
N LEU A 130 14.21 4.35 4.23
CA LEU A 130 14.79 4.19 5.56
C LEU A 130 16.26 3.72 5.53
N PHE A 131 16.60 2.72 4.70
CA PHE A 131 17.93 2.09 4.69
C PHE A 131 18.90 2.66 3.65
N VAL A 132 18.42 3.45 2.69
CA VAL A 132 19.27 3.99 1.61
C VAL A 132 19.24 5.51 1.57
N VAL A 133 18.08 6.13 1.46
CA VAL A 133 17.99 7.60 1.33
C VAL A 133 18.38 8.28 2.65
N LEU A 134 17.81 7.83 3.76
CA LEU A 134 18.04 8.40 5.09
C LEU A 134 19.21 7.74 5.84
N SER A 135 19.97 6.86 5.17
CA SER A 135 21.11 6.17 5.76
C SER A 135 22.20 7.17 6.12
N GLY A 136 22.55 7.28 7.40
CA GLY A 136 23.59 8.21 7.88
C GLY A 136 23.08 9.21 8.91
N SER A 137 21.77 9.29 9.14
CA SER A 137 21.20 10.03 10.28
C SER A 137 20.99 9.10 11.48
N GLN A 138 20.85 9.69 12.68
CA GLN A 138 20.47 8.93 13.87
C GLN A 138 19.06 8.36 13.73
N LYS A 139 18.78 7.22 14.37
CA LYS A 139 17.50 6.50 14.28
C LYS A 139 16.28 7.41 14.50
N ILE A 140 16.32 8.26 15.52
CA ILE A 140 15.20 9.18 15.84
C ILE A 140 14.95 10.15 14.69
N THR A 141 16.00 10.72 14.10
CA THR A 141 15.91 11.60 12.93
C THR A 141 15.35 10.87 11.72
N ILE A 142 15.76 9.62 11.49
CA ILE A 142 15.21 8.78 10.39
C ILE A 142 13.69 8.60 10.58
N ILE A 143 13.24 8.23 11.79
CA ILE A 143 11.81 8.05 12.07
C ILE A 143 11.03 9.35 11.89
N PHE A 144 11.56 10.47 12.37
CA PHE A 144 10.95 11.78 12.21
C PHE A 144 10.79 12.16 10.73
N LEU A 145 11.87 12.05 9.94
CA LEU A 145 11.85 12.37 8.51
C LEU A 145 10.95 11.42 7.73
N PHE A 146 10.97 10.13 8.05
CA PHE A 146 10.05 9.15 7.47
C PHE A 146 8.59 9.54 7.74
N THR A 147 8.25 9.82 8.99
CA THR A 147 6.89 10.24 9.38
C THR A 147 6.46 11.52 8.67
N LEU A 148 7.34 12.51 8.57
CA LEU A 148 7.07 13.75 7.84
C LEU A 148 6.77 13.49 6.35
N ILE A 149 7.56 12.64 5.70
CA ILE A 149 7.34 12.25 4.30
C ILE A 149 5.99 11.55 4.13
N ILE A 150 5.64 10.63 5.03
CA ILE A 150 4.33 9.95 5.01
C ILE A 150 3.19 10.97 5.18
N ILE A 151 3.29 11.91 6.12
CA ILE A 151 2.30 12.97 6.31
C ILE A 151 2.10 13.78 5.03
N ILE A 152 3.18 14.22 4.38
CA ILE A 152 3.11 15.01 3.14
C ILE A 152 2.39 14.22 2.04
N ILE A 153 2.74 12.93 1.88
CA ILE A 153 2.11 12.05 0.89
C ILE A 153 0.61 11.91 1.16
N HIS A 154 0.21 11.67 2.41
CA HIS A 154 -1.20 11.49 2.75
C HIS A 154 -2.01 12.77 2.73
N LEU A 155 -1.42 13.92 3.09
CA LEU A 155 -2.04 15.24 2.91
C LEU A 155 -2.32 15.53 1.43
N GLY A 156 -1.46 15.05 0.51
CA GLY A 156 -1.71 15.11 -0.92
C GLY A 156 -3.05 14.49 -1.35
N ASN A 157 -3.62 13.56 -0.58
CA ASN A 157 -4.93 12.99 -0.87
C ASN A 157 -6.08 14.00 -0.74
N LEU A 158 -5.89 15.13 -0.04
CA LEU A 158 -6.88 16.21 0.06
C LEU A 158 -7.24 16.81 -1.31
N PHE A 159 -6.33 16.73 -2.29
CA PHE A 159 -6.57 17.21 -3.65
C PHE A 159 -7.39 16.22 -4.50
N PHE A 160 -7.51 14.96 -4.08
CA PHE A 160 -8.07 13.89 -4.92
C PHE A 160 -9.23 13.12 -4.28
N MET A 161 -9.62 13.47 -3.04
CA MET A 161 -10.61 12.74 -2.25
C MET A 161 -11.39 13.69 -1.33
N ASN A 162 -12.57 13.24 -0.87
CA ASN A 162 -13.36 13.95 0.13
C ASN A 162 -12.51 14.28 1.38
N LYS A 163 -12.59 15.55 1.83
CA LYS A 163 -11.83 16.10 2.96
C LYS A 163 -11.92 15.25 4.23
N LYS A 164 -13.12 14.77 4.58
CA LYS A 164 -13.33 13.95 5.79
C LYS A 164 -12.48 12.69 5.77
N TRP A 165 -12.48 11.99 4.64
CA TRP A 165 -11.71 10.76 4.46
C TRP A 165 -10.22 11.04 4.35
N ALA A 166 -9.82 12.10 3.64
CA ALA A 166 -8.40 12.45 3.48
C ALA A 166 -7.74 12.81 4.83
N LEU A 167 -8.45 13.57 5.67
CA LEU A 167 -8.00 13.87 7.04
C LEU A 167 -7.94 12.61 7.90
N PHE A 168 -8.95 11.74 7.82
CA PHE A 168 -8.95 10.46 8.54
C PHE A 168 -7.74 9.59 8.18
N TYR A 169 -7.44 9.42 6.89
CA TYR A 169 -6.25 8.68 6.46
C TYR A 169 -4.95 9.32 6.91
N THR A 170 -4.86 10.65 6.85
CA THR A 170 -3.68 11.37 7.31
C THR A 170 -3.48 11.13 8.81
N ALA A 171 -4.53 11.27 9.61
CA ALA A 171 -4.48 11.04 11.06
C ALA A 171 -4.04 9.61 11.42
N LEU A 172 -4.50 8.59 10.69
CA LEU A 172 -4.06 7.20 10.89
C LEU A 172 -2.64 6.93 10.40
N SER A 173 -2.23 7.61 9.31
CA SER A 173 -0.91 7.39 8.72
C SER A 173 0.24 7.84 9.63
N ILE A 174 0.00 8.82 10.52
CA ILE A 174 1.00 9.33 11.47
C ILE A 174 1.48 8.25 12.45
N PRO A 175 0.61 7.68 13.32
CA PRO A 175 1.04 6.64 14.25
C PRO A 175 1.54 5.39 13.51
N MET A 176 0.92 5.06 12.36
CA MET A 176 1.36 3.93 11.54
C MET A 176 2.78 4.13 11.00
N ALA A 177 3.13 5.32 10.53
CA ALA A 177 4.47 5.64 10.04
C ALA A 177 5.52 5.53 11.14
N ILE A 178 5.22 6.02 12.34
CA ILE A 178 6.12 5.92 13.49
C ILE A 178 6.36 4.44 13.82
N ILE A 179 5.28 3.68 14.03
CA ILE A 179 5.34 2.24 14.37
C ILE A 179 6.08 1.46 13.28
N PHE A 180 5.72 1.66 12.02
CA PHE A 180 6.33 0.97 10.89
C PHE A 180 7.80 1.32 10.74
N GLY A 181 8.17 2.59 10.88
CA GLY A 181 9.57 2.99 10.86
C GLY A 181 10.39 2.25 11.90
N TYR A 182 9.90 2.15 13.15
CA TYR A 182 10.58 1.40 14.21
C TYR A 182 10.68 -0.09 13.92
N MET A 183 9.60 -0.70 13.47
CA MET A 183 9.54 -2.14 13.16
C MET A 183 10.43 -2.49 11.98
N ILE A 184 10.39 -1.71 10.90
CA ILE A 184 11.22 -1.90 9.69
C ILE A 184 12.70 -1.78 10.04
N LEU A 185 13.09 -0.73 10.78
CA LEU A 185 14.49 -0.57 11.22
C LEU A 185 14.94 -1.69 12.19
N GLY A 186 14.00 -2.34 12.88
CA GLY A 186 14.24 -3.53 13.69
C GLY A 186 14.24 -4.86 12.92
N GLY A 187 14.03 -4.82 11.60
CA GLY A 187 14.01 -6.01 10.73
C GLY A 187 12.66 -6.73 10.63
N PHE A 188 11.59 -6.21 11.23
CA PHE A 188 10.25 -6.84 11.26
C PHE A 188 9.40 -6.56 10.01
N VAL A 189 10.00 -6.63 8.83
CA VAL A 189 9.40 -6.23 7.54
C VAL A 189 8.14 -7.05 7.21
N PHE A 190 8.19 -8.37 7.34
CA PHE A 190 7.02 -9.21 7.05
C PHE A 190 5.83 -8.95 7.98
N ILE A 191 6.09 -8.51 9.21
CA ILE A 191 5.03 -8.12 10.15
C ILE A 191 4.42 -6.79 9.72
N THR A 192 5.23 -5.80 9.33
CA THR A 192 4.71 -4.52 8.84
C THR A 192 3.91 -4.68 7.54
N ASP A 193 4.35 -5.54 6.64
CA ASP A 193 3.62 -5.86 5.39
C ASP A 193 2.27 -6.50 5.70
N SER A 194 2.28 -7.48 6.61
CA SER A 194 1.10 -8.17 7.11
C SER A 194 0.07 -7.22 7.71
N ILE A 195 0.51 -6.32 8.61
CA ILE A 195 -0.36 -5.31 9.23
C ILE A 195 -0.90 -4.36 8.17
N HIS A 196 -0.09 -3.94 7.20
CA HIS A 196 -0.51 -3.02 6.15
C HIS A 196 -1.58 -3.64 5.24
N LEU A 197 -1.42 -4.90 4.86
CA LEU A 197 -2.42 -5.66 4.11
C LEU A 197 -3.72 -5.82 4.93
N LEU A 198 -3.62 -6.26 6.19
CA LEU A 198 -4.79 -6.39 7.06
C LEU A 198 -5.53 -5.06 7.25
N PHE A 199 -4.81 -3.95 7.40
CA PHE A 199 -5.40 -2.61 7.50
C PHE A 199 -6.29 -2.31 6.29
N TYR A 200 -5.83 -2.57 5.07
CA TYR A 200 -6.65 -2.37 3.87
C TYR A 200 -7.85 -3.32 3.81
N LEU A 201 -7.69 -4.59 4.21
CA LEU A 201 -8.81 -5.56 4.24
C LEU A 201 -9.90 -5.12 5.21
N ILE A 202 -9.54 -4.86 6.47
CA ILE A 202 -10.45 -4.44 7.52
C ILE A 202 -11.13 -3.13 7.12
N PHE A 203 -10.35 -2.14 6.67
CA PHE A 203 -10.89 -0.84 6.31
C PHE A 203 -11.89 -0.91 5.14
N ASN A 204 -11.54 -1.62 4.07
CA ASN A 204 -12.46 -1.80 2.95
C ASN A 204 -13.70 -2.60 3.41
N ALA A 205 -13.55 -3.59 4.29
CA ALA A 205 -14.65 -4.42 4.78
C ALA A 205 -15.64 -3.63 5.64
N THR A 206 -15.15 -2.75 6.52
CA THR A 206 -15.99 -1.88 7.36
C THR A 206 -16.93 -1.02 6.54
N TYR A 207 -16.47 -0.49 5.40
CA TYR A 207 -17.33 0.26 4.48
C TYR A 207 -18.48 -0.63 3.96
N TRP A 208 -18.17 -1.88 3.65
CA TRP A 208 -19.12 -2.84 3.09
C TRP A 208 -20.19 -3.30 4.10
N PHE A 209 -19.81 -3.52 5.37
CA PHE A 209 -20.75 -3.90 6.42
C PHE A 209 -21.60 -2.73 6.95
N ASN A 210 -21.04 -1.51 7.03
CA ASN A 210 -21.79 -0.33 7.48
C ASN A 210 -22.84 0.14 6.46
N TYR A 211 -22.59 -0.07 5.17
CA TYR A 211 -23.57 0.27 4.14
C TYR A 211 -24.82 -0.62 4.24
N ASN A 212 -24.65 -1.91 4.55
CA ASN A 212 -25.74 -2.88 4.73
C ASN A 212 -26.71 -2.56 5.89
N GLN A 213 -26.36 -1.67 6.81
CA GLN A 213 -27.26 -1.26 7.91
C GLN A 213 -28.17 -0.09 7.54
N LYS A 214 -27.94 0.57 6.40
CA LYS A 214 -28.71 1.74 5.95
C LYS A 214 -29.70 1.44 4.81
N SER A 215 -29.81 0.18 4.39
CA SER A 215 -30.77 -0.32 3.40
C SER A 215 -31.82 -1.19 4.07
#